data_AF-A0A9W9IS30-F1
#
_entry.id   AF-A0A9W9IS30-F1
#
_cell.length_a   1.000
_cell.length_b   1.000
_cell.length_c   1.000
_cell.angle_alpha   90.00
_cell.angle_beta   90.00
_cell.angle_gamma   90.00
#
_symmetry.space_group_name_H-M   'P 1'
#
loop_
_entity.id
_entity.type
_entity.pdbx_description
1 polymer ?
#
loop_
_entity_poly.entity_id
_entity_poly.type
_entity_poly.pdbx_seq_one_letter_code
_entity_poly.pdbx_strand_id
1 'polypeptide(L)'
;MKGIAVLASLLATTATAHMQMSKPYPIRSPLNKEGKGEKDYSYTNPLESSGQNYPCKGYAKDEFDSQADYAPGQSYEMELEGSATHDGGSCQLALTYDRGETFKVIESMLGDCPKAKKYKFEIPSDAPSGEALLAWSWFNKVGNREMYMNCAMVTIGGAGHNKSESAVETTNHKPAAAKPHEKKPAANKDAAHAPMEKQHAPKEQRDMNKKMSFDSLPELFVANVNQKGKCTTIEGEAVNFPKPGDHVIGEASGKGYKCEGDAPFLGDSNRETSKTENQMSKVASAFGTSTAESRAQDGQSVEASTNHAFSSYVGGWHCTNGEILCAPDGLSWAMCSNGRPIYMGAVAAGMVCRMGHMVAAHGW
;
A
#
# COMPACT_ATOMS: atom_id res chain seq x y z
N MET A 1 -20.17 46.28 27.59
CA MET A 1 -20.01 44.92 27.05
C MET A 1 -18.63 44.84 26.41
N LYS A 2 -17.66 44.18 27.05
CA LYS A 2 -16.31 43.96 26.49
C LYS A 2 -16.30 42.57 25.88
N GLY A 3 -16.30 42.47 24.56
CA GLY A 3 -16.19 41.20 23.84
C GLY A 3 -14.74 40.73 23.84
N ILE A 4 -14.49 39.59 24.49
CA ILE A 4 -13.22 38.87 24.35
C ILE A 4 -13.38 37.96 23.14
N ALA A 5 -12.71 38.29 22.05
CA ALA A 5 -12.58 37.42 20.90
C ALA A 5 -11.59 36.31 21.26
N VAL A 6 -12.09 35.08 21.43
CA VAL A 6 -11.26 33.88 21.55
C VAL A 6 -10.80 33.51 20.15
N LEU A 7 -9.58 33.90 19.79
CA LEU A 7 -8.86 33.34 18.64
C LEU A 7 -8.42 31.92 19.03
N ALA A 8 -9.22 30.92 18.64
CA ALA A 8 -8.80 29.53 18.66
C ALA A 8 -7.83 29.30 17.49
N SER A 9 -6.54 29.38 17.75
CA SER A 9 -5.49 28.95 16.81
C SER A 9 -5.56 27.42 16.68
N LEU A 10 -6.11 26.92 15.56
CA LEU A 10 -5.92 25.53 15.15
C LEU A 10 -4.45 25.33 14.80
N LEU A 11 -3.67 24.81 15.74
CA LEU A 11 -2.38 24.19 15.44
C LEU A 11 -2.65 22.89 14.70
N ALA A 12 -2.53 22.93 13.36
CA ALA A 12 -2.55 21.71 12.54
C ALA A 12 -1.28 20.91 12.84
N THR A 13 -1.40 19.90 13.72
CA THR A 13 -0.29 19.00 14.02
C THR A 13 -0.04 18.10 12.81
N THR A 14 1.09 18.29 12.13
CA THR A 14 1.58 17.35 11.13
C THR A 14 2.13 16.12 11.84
N ALA A 15 1.27 15.22 12.31
CA ALA A 15 1.71 13.87 12.62
C ALA A 15 2.21 13.25 11.30
N THR A 16 3.29 12.48 11.33
CA THR A 16 3.80 11.70 10.18
C THR A 16 3.44 10.23 10.38
N ALA A 17 2.98 9.58 9.32
CA ALA A 17 2.37 8.26 9.40
C ALA A 17 3.46 7.23 9.25
N HIS A 18 3.38 6.17 10.02
CA HIS A 18 4.46 5.20 10.08
C HIS A 18 3.90 3.82 10.25
N MET A 19 3.20 3.34 9.22
CA MET A 19 2.59 2.02 9.21
C MET A 19 3.32 1.14 8.18
N GLN A 20 3.51 -0.13 8.54
CA GLN A 20 4.07 -1.17 7.69
C GLN A 20 3.28 -2.47 7.83
N MET A 21 3.41 -3.37 6.85
CA MET A 21 3.02 -4.76 7.00
C MET A 21 3.92 -5.47 8.00
N SER A 22 3.32 -6.14 8.99
CA SER A 22 3.99 -7.11 9.86
C SER A 22 3.67 -8.55 9.50
N LYS A 23 2.60 -8.80 8.73
CA LYS A 23 2.27 -10.12 8.20
C LYS A 23 1.52 -10.04 6.87
N PRO A 24 1.97 -10.77 5.84
CA PRO A 24 3.31 -11.36 5.72
C PRO A 24 4.40 -10.29 5.85
N TYR A 25 5.62 -10.67 6.23
CA TYR A 25 6.71 -9.71 6.28
C TYR A 25 6.99 -9.17 4.87
N PRO A 26 7.11 -7.85 4.68
CA PRO A 26 7.49 -7.32 3.39
C PRO A 26 8.97 -7.56 3.08
N ILE A 27 9.36 -7.43 1.82
CA ILE A 27 10.74 -7.64 1.33
C ILE A 27 11.69 -6.74 2.12
N ARG A 28 12.77 -7.27 2.72
CA ARG A 28 13.69 -6.54 3.63
C ARG A 28 13.08 -6.04 4.94
N SER A 29 11.96 -6.60 5.39
CA SER A 29 11.34 -6.18 6.65
C SER A 29 12.33 -6.28 7.83
N PRO A 30 12.46 -5.22 8.65
CA PRO A 30 13.29 -5.26 9.84
C PRO A 30 12.70 -6.19 10.92
N LEU A 31 11.40 -6.52 10.80
CA LEU A 31 10.68 -7.39 11.71
C LEU A 31 10.98 -8.87 11.49
N ASN A 32 11.36 -9.24 10.26
CA ASN A 32 11.83 -10.59 9.99
C ASN A 32 13.26 -10.76 10.53
N LYS A 33 13.38 -11.23 11.78
CA LYS A 33 14.68 -11.47 12.43
C LYS A 33 15.49 -12.56 11.73
N GLU A 34 14.82 -13.52 11.11
CA GLU A 34 15.41 -14.67 10.40
C GLU A 34 15.63 -14.38 8.91
N GLY A 35 15.12 -13.26 8.42
CA GLY A 35 15.25 -12.84 7.02
C GLY A 35 16.71 -12.66 6.60
N LYS A 36 17.03 -13.13 5.40
CA LYS A 36 18.35 -13.00 4.80
C LYS A 36 18.50 -11.63 4.13
N GLY A 37 19.72 -11.12 4.05
CA GLY A 37 20.05 -9.90 3.30
C GLY A 37 19.88 -8.60 4.09
N GLU A 38 19.81 -7.51 3.34
CA GLU A 38 19.68 -6.15 3.89
C GLU A 38 18.31 -5.93 4.52
N LYS A 39 18.26 -5.10 5.57
CA LYS A 39 17.02 -4.72 6.25
C LYS A 39 16.75 -3.25 6.00
N ASP A 40 15.51 -2.93 5.65
CA ASP A 40 15.07 -1.54 5.58
C ASP A 40 14.34 -1.14 6.86
N TYR A 41 15.04 -0.49 7.77
CA TYR A 41 14.47 -0.01 9.04
C TYR A 41 13.51 1.17 8.85
N SER A 42 13.48 1.77 7.66
CA SER A 42 12.55 2.85 7.27
C SER A 42 11.32 2.34 6.52
N TYR A 43 10.95 1.06 6.73
CA TYR A 43 9.81 0.45 6.04
C TYR A 43 8.49 1.15 6.30
N THR A 44 8.36 1.75 7.47
CA THR A 44 7.21 2.54 7.87
C THR A 44 7.09 3.86 7.10
N ASN A 45 8.09 4.28 6.32
CA ASN A 45 8.05 5.55 5.57
C ASN A 45 7.17 5.39 4.34
N PRO A 46 6.55 6.49 3.89
CA PRO A 46 5.95 6.50 2.56
C PRO A 46 7.01 6.29 1.48
N LEU A 47 6.53 6.03 0.28
CA LEU A 47 7.35 6.12 -0.93
C LEU A 47 7.82 7.56 -1.14
N GLU A 48 8.93 7.72 -1.85
CA GLU A 48 9.42 9.03 -2.22
C GLU A 48 8.46 9.68 -3.22
N SER A 49 8.16 10.96 -3.01
CA SER A 49 7.29 11.74 -3.91
C SER A 49 7.84 11.84 -5.34
N SER A 50 9.15 11.65 -5.51
CA SER A 50 9.83 11.54 -6.80
C SER A 50 9.40 10.30 -7.61
N GLY A 51 8.92 9.27 -6.93
CA GLY A 51 8.59 7.96 -7.50
C GLY A 51 9.78 7.03 -7.67
N GLN A 52 10.98 7.41 -7.24
CA GLN A 52 12.22 6.65 -7.53
C GLN A 52 12.28 5.28 -6.86
N ASN A 53 11.59 5.11 -5.74
CA ASN A 53 11.46 3.84 -5.03
C ASN A 53 10.09 3.17 -5.25
N TYR A 54 9.31 3.61 -6.24
CA TYR A 54 8.11 2.89 -6.68
C TYR A 54 8.47 1.83 -7.73
N PRO A 55 7.89 0.61 -7.68
CA PRO A 55 7.02 0.06 -6.63
C PRO A 55 7.82 -0.60 -5.50
N CYS A 56 7.12 -1.00 -4.43
CA CYS A 56 7.67 -1.87 -3.37
C CYS A 56 8.95 -1.35 -2.70
N LYS A 57 9.07 -0.02 -2.52
CA LYS A 57 10.28 0.67 -2.02
C LYS A 57 11.55 0.38 -2.84
N GLY A 58 11.40 -0.06 -4.09
CA GLY A 58 12.48 -0.41 -5.00
C GLY A 58 12.95 -1.87 -4.90
N TYR A 59 12.32 -2.68 -4.05
CA TYR A 59 12.80 -4.02 -3.70
C TYR A 59 12.13 -5.15 -4.49
N ALA A 60 11.22 -4.84 -5.42
CA ALA A 60 10.47 -5.86 -6.17
C ALA A 60 11.34 -6.85 -6.98
N LYS A 61 12.60 -6.50 -7.23
CA LYS A 61 13.56 -7.31 -8.00
C LYS A 61 14.59 -8.05 -7.14
N ASP A 62 14.48 -7.98 -5.82
CA ASP A 62 15.30 -8.77 -4.92
C ASP A 62 15.13 -10.29 -5.18
N GLU A 63 16.07 -11.09 -4.67
CA GLU A 63 15.96 -12.55 -4.72
C GLU A 63 14.68 -13.02 -4.04
N PHE A 64 13.95 -13.93 -4.69
CA PHE A 64 12.66 -14.37 -4.21
C PHE A 64 12.79 -15.24 -2.95
N ASP A 65 12.14 -14.82 -1.87
CA ASP A 65 12.09 -15.53 -0.59
C ASP A 65 10.66 -15.45 -0.04
N SER A 66 9.88 -16.53 -0.23
CA SER A 66 8.45 -16.53 0.13
C SER A 66 8.25 -16.34 1.63
N GLN A 67 7.41 -15.37 1.98
CA GLN A 67 7.03 -15.03 3.35
C GLN A 67 5.65 -15.60 3.73
N ALA A 68 4.89 -16.12 2.75
CA ALA A 68 3.64 -16.82 2.96
C ALA A 68 3.25 -17.64 1.71
N ASP A 69 2.58 -18.77 1.92
CA ASP A 69 1.92 -19.51 0.85
C ASP A 69 0.41 -19.36 0.95
N TYR A 70 -0.22 -19.11 -0.19
CA TYR A 70 -1.67 -18.98 -0.27
C TYR A 70 -2.27 -19.93 -1.31
N ALA A 71 -3.43 -20.49 -0.99
CA ALA A 71 -4.23 -21.28 -1.89
C ALA A 71 -5.29 -20.39 -2.56
N PRO A 72 -5.49 -20.50 -3.88
CA PRO A 72 -6.58 -19.83 -4.58
C PRO A 72 -7.95 -20.11 -3.93
N GLY A 73 -8.78 -19.08 -3.79
CA GLY A 73 -10.12 -19.14 -3.23
C GLY A 73 -10.18 -19.26 -1.71
N GLN A 74 -9.05 -19.12 -1.01
CA GLN A 74 -9.01 -19.12 0.46
C GLN A 74 -8.85 -17.70 1.01
N SER A 75 -9.36 -17.50 2.23
CA SER A 75 -9.23 -16.25 2.97
C SER A 75 -8.04 -16.29 3.92
N TYR A 76 -7.36 -15.15 4.02
CA TYR A 76 -6.19 -14.94 4.86
C TYR A 76 -6.32 -13.61 5.62
N GLU A 77 -5.35 -13.32 6.47
CA GLU A 77 -5.29 -12.08 7.24
C GLU A 77 -3.92 -11.42 7.05
N MET A 78 -3.94 -10.14 6.69
CA MET A 78 -2.80 -9.24 6.72
C MET A 78 -2.77 -8.53 8.08
N GLU A 79 -1.58 -8.39 8.65
CA GLU A 79 -1.36 -7.61 9.87
C GLU A 79 -0.48 -6.40 9.57
N LEU A 80 -0.83 -5.26 10.17
CA LEU A 80 -0.11 -4.01 10.09
C LEU A 80 0.39 -3.61 11.48
N GLU A 81 1.53 -2.97 11.52
CA GLU A 81 2.07 -2.34 12.71
C GLU A 81 2.63 -0.95 12.41
N GLY A 82 2.80 -0.14 13.45
CA GLY A 82 3.25 1.24 13.28
C GLY A 82 2.84 2.13 14.44
N SER A 83 3.15 3.42 14.32
CA SER A 83 2.95 4.40 15.39
C SER A 83 1.79 5.38 15.14
N ALA A 84 1.37 5.61 13.90
CA ALA A 84 0.32 6.58 13.58
C ALA A 84 -0.50 6.19 12.35
N THR A 85 -1.82 6.20 12.48
CA THR A 85 -2.79 5.76 11.45
C THR A 85 -3.44 6.92 10.67
N HIS A 86 -3.19 8.18 11.02
CA HIS A 86 -3.60 9.38 10.27
C HIS A 86 -5.11 9.48 10.02
N ASP A 87 -5.88 9.13 11.06
CA ASP A 87 -7.34 9.02 10.99
C ASP A 87 -7.84 8.09 9.88
N GLY A 88 -6.99 7.14 9.45
CA GLY A 88 -7.25 6.20 8.39
C GLY A 88 -6.89 6.76 7.01
N GLY A 89 -7.83 6.64 6.09
CA GLY A 89 -7.59 6.78 4.66
C GLY A 89 -8.02 5.52 3.92
N SER A 90 -7.47 5.32 2.73
CA SER A 90 -7.87 4.18 1.91
C SER A 90 -6.67 3.35 1.49
N CYS A 91 -6.86 2.04 1.47
CA CYS A 91 -5.84 1.06 1.13
C CYS A 91 -6.32 0.14 0.00
N GLN A 92 -5.37 -0.41 -0.76
CA GLN A 92 -5.64 -1.55 -1.64
C GLN A 92 -4.67 -2.68 -1.33
N LEU A 93 -5.15 -3.91 -1.48
CA LEU A 93 -4.30 -5.08 -1.65
C LEU A 93 -4.31 -5.51 -3.12
N ALA A 94 -3.13 -5.82 -3.65
CA ALA A 94 -2.99 -6.28 -5.02
C ALA A 94 -1.96 -7.40 -5.15
N LEU A 95 -2.14 -8.23 -6.17
CA LEU A 95 -1.17 -9.24 -6.59
C LEU A 95 -0.45 -8.79 -7.86
N THR A 96 0.85 -9.10 -7.93
CA THR A 96 1.66 -8.97 -9.14
C THR A 96 2.48 -10.25 -9.34
N TYR A 97 2.56 -10.71 -10.59
CA TYR A 97 3.36 -11.88 -10.99
C TYR A 97 4.55 -11.48 -11.88
N ASP A 98 4.67 -10.20 -12.23
CA ASP A 98 5.68 -9.63 -13.11
C ASP A 98 6.64 -8.69 -12.35
N ARG A 99 6.82 -8.96 -11.05
CA ARG A 99 7.69 -8.17 -10.15
C ARG A 99 7.37 -6.68 -10.14
N GLY A 100 6.08 -6.35 -10.17
CA GLY A 100 5.55 -5.00 -9.97
C GLY A 100 5.43 -4.16 -11.24
N GLU A 101 5.45 -4.77 -12.43
CA GLU A 101 5.13 -4.07 -13.67
C GLU A 101 3.62 -3.82 -13.79
N THR A 102 2.80 -4.80 -13.40
CA THR A 102 1.34 -4.70 -13.32
C THR A 102 0.82 -5.22 -11.98
N PHE A 103 -0.28 -4.64 -11.50
CA PHE A 103 -0.88 -5.00 -10.22
C PHE A 103 -2.38 -5.24 -10.37
N LYS A 104 -2.87 -6.36 -9.87
CA LYS A 104 -4.28 -6.73 -9.87
C LYS A 104 -4.87 -6.57 -8.48
N VAL A 105 -5.74 -5.58 -8.30
CA VAL A 105 -6.39 -5.30 -7.01
C VAL A 105 -7.33 -6.44 -6.65
N ILE A 106 -7.13 -6.99 -5.46
CA ILE A 106 -7.94 -8.08 -4.89
C ILE A 106 -8.81 -7.61 -3.72
N GLU A 107 -8.50 -6.48 -3.10
CA GLU A 107 -9.26 -5.91 -1.97
C GLU A 107 -9.08 -4.37 -1.95
N SER A 108 -10.16 -3.63 -1.74
CA SER A 108 -10.13 -2.19 -1.48
C SER A 108 -10.78 -1.85 -0.14
N MET A 109 -10.05 -1.13 0.70
CA MET A 109 -10.51 -0.68 2.02
C MET A 109 -10.66 0.84 2.00
N LEU A 110 -11.87 1.36 2.13
CA LEU A 110 -12.18 2.78 1.99
C LEU A 110 -12.38 3.44 3.36
N GLY A 111 -11.74 4.59 3.58
CA GLY A 111 -12.02 5.47 4.71
C GLY A 111 -11.26 5.16 6.01
N ASP A 112 -11.29 3.91 6.46
CA ASP A 112 -10.81 3.54 7.80
C ASP A 112 -9.48 2.76 7.82
N CYS A 113 -8.86 2.47 6.69
CA CYS A 113 -7.57 1.79 6.69
C CYS A 113 -6.41 2.79 6.89
N PRO A 114 -5.43 2.54 7.78
CA PRO A 114 -5.15 1.35 8.57
C PRO A 114 -5.51 1.49 10.08
N LYS A 115 -6.71 1.94 10.44
CA LYS A 115 -7.11 2.10 11.87
C LYS A 115 -7.22 0.76 12.59
N ALA A 116 -7.74 -0.27 11.92
CA ALA A 116 -7.58 -1.64 12.39
C ALA A 116 -6.14 -2.12 12.09
N LYS A 117 -5.61 -3.00 12.93
CA LYS A 117 -4.29 -3.62 12.73
C LYS A 117 -4.33 -4.89 11.89
N LYS A 118 -5.53 -5.41 11.61
CA LYS A 118 -5.75 -6.71 10.96
C LYS A 118 -6.83 -6.56 9.89
N TYR A 119 -6.55 -7.06 8.69
CA TYR A 119 -7.49 -7.03 7.56
C TYR A 119 -7.55 -8.40 6.92
N LYS A 120 -8.75 -8.91 6.73
CA LYS A 120 -8.97 -10.14 5.99
C LYS A 120 -8.99 -9.83 4.50
N PHE A 121 -8.52 -10.79 3.71
CA PHE A 121 -8.60 -10.74 2.24
C PHE A 121 -8.76 -12.15 1.69
N GLU A 122 -9.24 -12.26 0.46
CA GLU A 122 -9.36 -13.53 -0.27
C GLU A 122 -8.39 -13.54 -1.46
N ILE A 123 -7.69 -14.66 -1.67
CA ILE A 123 -7.00 -14.87 -2.94
C ILE A 123 -8.03 -15.30 -3.98
N PRO A 124 -8.13 -14.65 -5.16
CA PRO A 124 -9.05 -15.07 -6.21
C PRO A 124 -8.90 -16.55 -6.53
N SER A 125 -10.03 -17.23 -6.76
CA SER A 125 -10.09 -18.68 -6.98
C SER A 125 -9.40 -19.13 -8.26
N ASP A 126 -9.21 -18.21 -9.19
CA ASP A 126 -8.55 -18.36 -10.48
C ASP A 126 -7.20 -17.63 -10.53
N ALA A 127 -6.67 -17.16 -9.39
CA ALA A 127 -5.34 -16.60 -9.31
C ALA A 127 -4.29 -17.62 -9.80
N PRO A 128 -3.38 -17.24 -10.73
CA PRO A 128 -2.35 -18.14 -11.23
C PRO A 128 -1.49 -18.71 -10.10
N SER A 129 -1.07 -19.96 -10.20
CA SER A 129 -0.07 -20.51 -9.27
C SER A 129 1.33 -20.03 -9.64
N GLY A 130 2.17 -19.77 -8.64
CA GLY A 130 3.55 -19.34 -8.82
C GLY A 130 4.03 -18.30 -7.80
N GLU A 131 5.23 -17.80 -8.04
CA GLU A 131 5.81 -16.67 -7.30
C GLU A 131 5.04 -15.38 -7.61
N ALA A 132 4.61 -14.68 -6.56
CA ALA A 132 3.91 -13.41 -6.67
C ALA A 132 4.39 -12.43 -5.60
N LEU A 133 4.05 -11.16 -5.76
CA LEU A 133 4.11 -10.19 -4.66
C LEU A 133 2.70 -9.82 -4.23
N LEU A 134 2.44 -9.86 -2.93
CA LEU A 134 1.28 -9.23 -2.30
C LEU A 134 1.66 -7.80 -1.92
N ALA A 135 1.03 -6.82 -2.55
CA ALA A 135 1.26 -5.41 -2.28
C ALA A 135 0.12 -4.84 -1.42
N TRP A 136 0.48 -4.16 -0.33
CA TRP A 136 -0.40 -3.25 0.40
C TRP A 136 -0.03 -1.83 0.03
N SER A 137 -1.00 -1.04 -0.43
CA SER A 137 -0.86 0.41 -0.59
C SER A 137 -1.79 1.15 0.36
N TRP A 138 -1.39 2.34 0.78
CA TRP A 138 -2.21 3.21 1.63
C TRP A 138 -2.01 4.69 1.30
N PHE A 139 -3.12 5.41 1.24
CA PHE A 139 -3.19 6.87 1.14
C PHE A 139 -3.79 7.44 2.42
N ASN A 140 -2.96 8.10 3.21
CA ASN A 140 -3.34 8.68 4.50
C ASN A 140 -4.34 9.83 4.33
N LYS A 141 -5.36 9.84 5.19
CA LYS A 141 -6.42 10.86 5.15
C LYS A 141 -5.88 12.23 5.57
N VAL A 142 -5.26 12.31 6.73
CA VAL A 142 -4.73 13.56 7.32
C VAL A 142 -3.21 13.61 7.13
N GLY A 143 -2.59 14.80 7.06
CA GLY A 143 -1.14 14.98 7.00
C GLY A 143 -0.59 15.24 5.60
N ASN A 144 0.66 14.87 5.34
CA ASN A 144 1.27 15.02 4.02
C ASN A 144 0.53 14.17 2.98
N ARG A 145 0.59 14.57 1.71
CA ARG A 145 0.00 13.78 0.62
C ARG A 145 0.99 12.69 0.24
N GLU A 146 0.83 11.51 0.85
CA GLU A 146 1.80 10.42 0.79
C GLU A 146 1.17 9.14 0.22
N MET A 147 2.02 8.23 -0.26
CA MET A 147 1.62 6.87 -0.63
C MET A 147 2.55 5.91 0.10
N TYR A 148 1.98 5.08 0.95
CA TYR A 148 2.69 3.96 1.56
C TYR A 148 2.52 2.75 0.65
N MET A 149 3.59 1.97 0.50
CA MET A 149 3.52 0.71 -0.23
C MET A 149 4.49 -0.29 0.37
N ASN A 150 3.99 -1.45 0.77
CA ASN A 150 4.81 -2.59 1.19
C ASN A 150 4.46 -3.78 0.31
N CYS A 151 5.46 -4.57 -0.06
CA CYS A 151 5.26 -5.78 -0.85
C CYS A 151 5.91 -6.95 -0.14
N ALA A 152 5.19 -8.06 -0.04
CA ALA A 152 5.70 -9.33 0.45
C ALA A 152 5.78 -10.33 -0.69
N MET A 153 6.86 -11.10 -0.75
CA MET A 153 6.99 -12.24 -1.65
C MET A 153 6.12 -13.38 -1.13
N VAL A 154 5.25 -13.94 -1.97
CA VAL A 154 4.30 -14.99 -1.59
C VAL A 154 4.19 -16.03 -2.70
N THR A 155 3.93 -17.27 -2.32
CA THR A 155 3.68 -18.35 -3.30
C THR A 155 2.18 -18.61 -3.40
N ILE A 156 1.61 -18.46 -4.59
CA ILE A 156 0.22 -18.83 -4.86
C ILE A 156 0.17 -20.27 -5.37
N GLY A 157 -0.73 -21.10 -4.82
CA GLY A 157 -0.85 -22.52 -5.14
C GLY A 157 0.21 -23.42 -4.50
N GLY A 158 1.03 -22.88 -3.58
CA GLY A 158 1.95 -23.67 -2.77
C GLY A 158 1.20 -24.57 -1.80
N ALA A 159 1.64 -25.82 -1.65
CA ALA A 159 1.16 -26.68 -0.57
C ALA A 159 1.61 -26.04 0.75
N GLY A 160 0.65 -25.59 1.58
CA GLY A 160 0.95 -24.90 2.83
C GLY A 160 2.03 -25.64 3.60
N HIS A 161 3.13 -24.96 3.92
CA HIS A 161 4.24 -25.49 4.70
C HIS A 161 3.80 -25.85 6.12
N ASN A 162 3.11 -26.98 6.28
CA ASN A 162 3.16 -27.73 7.51
C ASN A 162 4.55 -28.36 7.56
N LYS A 163 5.47 -27.74 8.30
CA LYS A 163 6.72 -28.40 8.73
C LYS A 163 6.34 -29.60 9.60
N SER A 164 6.04 -30.73 8.97
CA SER A 164 6.28 -32.04 9.57
C SER A 164 7.70 -32.41 9.21
N GLU A 165 8.58 -32.47 10.20
CA GLU A 165 9.82 -33.22 10.09
C GLU A 165 9.51 -34.59 9.50
N SER A 166 10.15 -34.92 8.39
CA SER A 166 10.34 -36.30 7.98
C SER A 166 11.83 -36.52 7.88
N ALA A 167 12.33 -37.23 8.90
CA ALA A 167 13.67 -37.79 8.92
C ALA A 167 13.88 -38.60 7.64
N VAL A 168 14.92 -38.23 6.90
CA VAL A 168 15.47 -39.04 5.82
C VAL A 168 16.25 -40.17 6.48
N GLU A 169 15.66 -41.36 6.53
CA GLU A 169 16.42 -42.60 6.75
C GLU A 169 16.48 -43.37 5.43
N THR A 170 17.67 -43.35 4.83
CA THR A 170 18.08 -44.15 3.68
C THR A 170 18.11 -45.63 4.02
N THR A 171 17.46 -46.48 3.22
CA THR A 171 18.06 -47.76 2.80
C THR A 171 17.53 -48.20 1.42
N ASN A 172 18.49 -48.55 0.56
CA ASN A 172 18.32 -49.22 -0.74
C ASN A 172 17.66 -50.60 -0.58
N HIS A 173 16.96 -51.11 -1.60
CA HIS A 173 17.10 -52.48 -2.18
C HIS A 173 16.34 -52.61 -3.53
N LYS A 174 16.98 -53.27 -4.51
CA LYS A 174 16.55 -53.54 -5.91
C LYS A 174 15.50 -54.68 -6.03
N PRO A 175 14.89 -54.88 -7.22
CA PRO A 175 13.56 -55.49 -7.39
C PRO A 175 13.57 -56.98 -7.80
N ALA A 176 12.42 -57.64 -7.66
CA ALA A 176 12.13 -58.94 -8.26
C ALA A 176 10.75 -58.97 -8.96
N ALA A 177 10.71 -59.66 -10.09
CA ALA A 177 9.62 -59.73 -11.06
C ALA A 177 8.72 -60.98 -10.87
N ALA A 178 7.47 -60.96 -11.37
CA ALA A 178 6.92 -61.92 -12.37
C ALA A 178 5.37 -62.00 -12.43
N LYS A 179 4.80 -61.43 -13.52
CA LYS A 179 3.78 -61.88 -14.52
C LYS A 179 2.47 -62.67 -14.14
N PRO A 180 1.59 -63.09 -15.10
CA PRO A 180 0.19 -62.59 -15.21
C PRO A 180 -0.88 -63.71 -15.32
N HIS A 181 -2.19 -63.38 -15.31
CA HIS A 181 -3.22 -64.32 -15.78
C HIS A 181 -4.40 -63.63 -16.47
N GLU A 182 -5.06 -64.41 -17.32
CA GLU A 182 -5.73 -64.08 -18.58
C GLU A 182 -7.24 -64.37 -18.52
N LYS A 183 -8.02 -63.58 -19.30
CA LYS A 183 -9.25 -63.92 -20.07
C LYS A 183 -10.67 -64.12 -19.46
N LYS A 184 -11.59 -63.49 -20.21
CA LYS A 184 -13.08 -63.41 -20.36
C LYS A 184 -13.80 -64.76 -20.61
N PRO A 185 -15.17 -64.87 -20.61
CA PRO A 185 -16.10 -64.34 -21.66
C PRO A 185 -17.45 -63.76 -21.09
N ALA A 186 -18.12 -62.74 -21.63
CA ALA A 186 -18.94 -62.53 -22.87
C ALA A 186 -20.46 -62.86 -22.76
N ALA A 187 -21.33 -61.86 -23.05
CA ALA A 187 -22.65 -61.90 -23.74
C ALA A 187 -23.44 -60.61 -23.38
N ASN A 188 -23.55 -59.56 -24.20
CA ASN A 188 -24.31 -59.31 -25.44
C ASN A 188 -25.83 -59.09 -25.25
N LYS A 189 -26.33 -57.90 -25.61
CA LYS A 189 -27.37 -57.69 -26.64
C LYS A 189 -27.79 -56.21 -26.81
N ASP A 190 -28.03 -55.91 -28.08
CA ASP A 190 -28.33 -54.64 -28.74
C ASP A 190 -29.72 -54.06 -28.43
N ALA A 191 -29.85 -52.73 -28.54
CA ALA A 191 -30.98 -52.09 -29.21
C ALA A 191 -30.65 -50.62 -29.54
N ALA A 192 -30.58 -50.30 -30.82
CA ALA A 192 -30.60 -48.94 -31.36
C ALA A 192 -32.04 -48.48 -31.61
N HIS A 193 -32.34 -47.18 -31.43
CA HIS A 193 -32.87 -46.24 -32.44
C HIS A 193 -33.13 -44.85 -31.78
N ALA A 194 -32.94 -43.78 -32.57
CA ALA A 194 -32.68 -42.37 -32.21
C ALA A 194 -33.97 -41.49 -32.11
N PRO A 195 -33.91 -40.14 -32.26
CA PRO A 195 -33.40 -39.07 -31.38
C PRO A 195 -34.49 -38.01 -31.04
N MET A 196 -34.13 -36.96 -30.26
CA MET A 196 -34.80 -35.65 -29.96
C MET A 196 -34.80 -35.44 -28.42
N GLU A 197 -34.46 -34.31 -27.81
CA GLU A 197 -34.49 -32.90 -28.20
C GLU A 197 -33.54 -32.12 -27.27
N LYS A 198 -32.80 -31.13 -27.80
CA LYS A 198 -31.99 -30.20 -27.01
C LYS A 198 -32.91 -29.21 -26.30
N GLN A 199 -33.15 -29.39 -25.01
CA GLN A 199 -33.72 -28.33 -24.19
C GLN A 199 -32.64 -27.31 -23.84
N HIS A 200 -32.73 -26.16 -24.50
CA HIS A 200 -32.01 -24.94 -24.16
C HIS A 200 -32.56 -24.40 -22.84
N ALA A 201 -31.74 -24.35 -21.80
CA ALA A 201 -32.01 -23.50 -20.65
C ALA A 201 -31.92 -22.01 -21.07
N PRO A 202 -32.81 -21.11 -20.57
CA PRO A 202 -32.82 -19.72 -20.99
C PRO A 202 -31.51 -19.01 -20.60
N LYS A 203 -30.96 -18.22 -21.54
CA LYS A 203 -29.72 -17.44 -21.39
C LYS A 203 -29.81 -16.26 -20.41
N GLU A 204 -30.91 -16.11 -19.67
CA GLU A 204 -31.23 -14.91 -18.89
C GLU A 204 -30.82 -15.00 -17.40
N GLN A 205 -30.26 -16.13 -16.98
CA GLN A 205 -29.84 -16.37 -15.58
C GLN A 205 -28.32 -16.51 -15.38
N ARG A 206 -27.50 -16.09 -16.35
CA ARG A 206 -26.03 -16.18 -16.26
C ARG A 206 -25.33 -14.89 -15.82
N ASP A 207 -26.05 -13.79 -15.63
CA ASP A 207 -25.44 -12.47 -15.41
C ASP A 207 -25.46 -11.97 -13.95
N MET A 208 -25.59 -12.86 -12.96
CA MET A 208 -25.63 -12.48 -11.53
C MET A 208 -24.48 -13.07 -10.68
N ASN A 209 -23.48 -13.72 -11.27
CA ASN A 209 -22.33 -14.22 -10.50
C ASN A 209 -21.01 -14.30 -11.29
N LYS A 210 -20.76 -13.35 -12.20
CA LYS A 210 -19.47 -13.28 -12.89
C LYS A 210 -18.43 -12.66 -11.97
N LYS A 211 -17.87 -13.46 -11.05
CA LYS A 211 -16.57 -13.14 -10.43
C LYS A 211 -15.62 -12.79 -11.56
N MET A 212 -15.03 -11.59 -11.52
CA MET A 212 -14.09 -11.16 -12.55
C MET A 212 -12.97 -12.19 -12.64
N SER A 213 -12.54 -12.51 -13.87
CA SER A 213 -11.31 -13.28 -14.08
C SER A 213 -10.16 -12.50 -13.45
N PHE A 214 -9.17 -13.19 -12.86
CA PHE A 214 -7.98 -12.55 -12.27
C PHE A 214 -7.37 -11.50 -13.20
N ASP A 215 -7.25 -11.80 -14.50
CA ASP A 215 -6.68 -10.88 -15.50
C ASP A 215 -7.52 -9.61 -15.73
N SER A 216 -8.81 -9.68 -15.44
CA SER A 216 -9.75 -8.55 -15.56
C SER A 216 -9.85 -7.68 -14.30
N LEU A 217 -9.19 -8.08 -13.21
CA LEU A 217 -9.11 -7.25 -12.01
C LEU A 217 -8.44 -5.90 -12.32
N PRO A 218 -8.87 -4.83 -11.65
CA PRO A 218 -8.41 -3.50 -11.98
C PRO A 218 -6.95 -3.28 -11.58
N GLU A 219 -6.31 -2.36 -12.31
CA GLU A 219 -4.97 -1.87 -11.97
C GLU A 219 -4.98 -1.10 -10.65
N LEU A 220 -3.90 -1.26 -9.87
CA LEU A 220 -3.67 -0.55 -8.62
C LEU A 220 -3.72 0.97 -8.82
N PHE A 221 -4.41 1.67 -7.92
CA PHE A 221 -4.43 3.14 -7.90
C PHE A 221 -3.09 3.68 -7.40
N VAL A 222 -2.57 4.69 -8.09
CA VAL A 222 -1.28 5.33 -7.75
C VAL A 222 -1.45 6.85 -7.70
N ALA A 223 -0.96 7.47 -6.64
CA ALA A 223 -0.94 8.92 -6.45
C ALA A 223 0.24 9.33 -5.56
N ASN A 224 0.53 10.63 -5.50
CA ASN A 224 1.52 11.24 -4.62
C ASN A 224 3.01 10.87 -4.89
N VAL A 225 3.28 10.01 -5.88
CA VAL A 225 4.63 9.49 -6.18
C VAL A 225 5.09 9.77 -7.62
N ASN A 226 4.63 10.87 -8.23
CA ASN A 226 5.01 11.30 -9.59
C ASN A 226 4.92 10.20 -10.68
N GLN A 227 3.91 9.34 -10.58
CA GLN A 227 3.63 8.28 -11.57
C GLN A 227 2.58 8.73 -12.59
N LYS A 228 2.24 7.82 -13.51
CA LYS A 228 1.22 8.03 -14.55
C LYS A 228 -0.09 8.56 -13.93
N GLY A 229 -0.74 9.49 -14.64
CA GLY A 229 -1.91 10.21 -14.15
C GLY A 229 -1.59 11.46 -13.32
N LYS A 230 -0.36 11.55 -12.76
CA LYS A 230 0.08 12.66 -11.89
C LYS A 230 -0.97 12.98 -10.82
N CYS A 231 -1.45 11.93 -10.17
CA CYS A 231 -2.53 12.06 -9.21
C CYS A 231 -2.00 12.57 -7.86
N THR A 232 -2.77 13.45 -7.22
CA THR A 232 -2.53 13.95 -5.87
C THR A 232 -3.80 13.78 -5.05
N THR A 233 -3.68 13.16 -3.87
CA THR A 233 -4.79 13.01 -2.92
C THR A 233 -5.14 14.33 -2.24
N ILE A 234 -6.36 14.45 -1.71
CA ILE A 234 -6.84 15.64 -1.00
C ILE A 234 -6.75 15.39 0.51
N GLU A 235 -6.15 16.33 1.25
CA GLU A 235 -6.08 16.23 2.71
C GLU A 235 -7.47 16.31 3.36
N GLY A 236 -7.69 15.45 4.35
CA GLY A 236 -8.97 15.31 5.05
C GLY A 236 -9.98 14.41 4.34
N GLU A 237 -9.70 13.98 3.10
CA GLU A 237 -10.56 13.11 2.32
C GLU A 237 -9.91 11.73 2.13
N ALA A 238 -10.71 10.67 2.32
CA ALA A 238 -10.28 9.33 1.95
C ALA A 238 -10.43 9.14 0.44
N VAL A 239 -9.51 8.41 -0.18
CA VAL A 239 -9.57 8.11 -1.61
C VAL A 239 -10.73 7.15 -1.87
N ASN A 240 -11.65 7.55 -2.74
CA ASN A 240 -12.67 6.66 -3.29
C ASN A 240 -12.13 6.11 -4.62
N PHE A 241 -11.60 4.88 -4.61
CA PHE A 241 -10.88 4.35 -5.76
C PHE A 241 -11.79 4.27 -6.99
N PRO A 242 -11.38 4.83 -8.15
CA PRO A 242 -12.19 4.81 -9.37
C PRO A 242 -12.48 3.39 -9.89
N LYS A 243 -11.58 2.44 -9.63
CA LYS A 243 -11.75 1.02 -9.92
C LYS A 243 -11.39 0.20 -8.68
N PRO A 244 -12.32 0.03 -7.73
CA PRO A 244 -12.01 -0.62 -6.45
C PRO A 244 -11.98 -2.15 -6.53
N GLY A 245 -12.49 -2.74 -7.62
CA GLY A 245 -12.66 -4.19 -7.75
C GLY A 245 -13.97 -4.67 -7.12
N ASP A 246 -14.14 -6.00 -7.05
CA ASP A 246 -15.38 -6.61 -6.54
C ASP A 246 -15.42 -6.71 -5.00
N HIS A 247 -14.25 -6.68 -4.36
CA HIS A 247 -14.11 -6.80 -2.91
C HIS A 247 -13.78 -5.43 -2.30
N VAL A 248 -14.80 -4.80 -1.73
CA VAL A 248 -14.72 -3.45 -1.14
C VAL A 248 -15.29 -3.46 0.26
N ILE A 249 -14.54 -2.93 1.23
CA ILE A 249 -15.03 -2.67 2.58
C ILE A 249 -14.90 -1.19 2.94
N GLY A 250 -15.83 -0.73 3.77
CA GLY A 250 -15.90 0.68 4.17
C GLY A 250 -16.46 1.59 3.08
N GLU A 251 -16.37 2.89 3.31
CA GLU A 251 -16.88 3.91 2.41
C GLU A 251 -16.01 5.17 2.48
N ALA A 252 -15.97 5.92 1.38
CA ALA A 252 -15.28 7.21 1.30
C ALA A 252 -16.23 8.26 0.70
N SER A 253 -16.32 9.41 1.36
CA SER A 253 -17.09 10.55 0.85
C SER A 253 -16.31 11.27 -0.24
N GLY A 254 -16.99 11.60 -1.35
CA GLY A 254 -16.36 12.31 -2.46
C GLY A 254 -15.35 11.45 -3.21
N LYS A 255 -14.42 12.12 -3.91
CA LYS A 255 -13.39 11.47 -4.73
C LYS A 255 -12.09 11.28 -3.95
N GLY A 256 -11.66 12.27 -3.17
CA GLY A 256 -10.43 12.23 -2.37
C GLY A 256 -9.12 12.40 -3.17
N TYR A 257 -9.18 12.69 -4.47
CA TYR A 257 -8.00 12.92 -5.30
C TYR A 257 -8.27 13.76 -6.56
N LYS A 258 -7.19 14.32 -7.12
CA LYS A 258 -7.14 15.02 -8.40
C LYS A 258 -6.05 14.39 -9.27
N CYS A 259 -6.22 14.39 -10.59
CA CYS A 259 -5.22 13.88 -11.54
C CYS A 259 -5.13 14.82 -12.73
N GLU A 260 -3.93 14.95 -13.30
CA GLU A 260 -3.65 15.83 -14.44
C GLU A 260 -3.58 15.09 -15.78
N GLY A 261 -3.57 13.75 -15.76
CA GLY A 261 -3.50 12.95 -16.97
C GLY A 261 -4.21 11.61 -16.83
N ASP A 262 -4.16 10.84 -17.93
CA ASP A 262 -4.78 9.52 -18.00
C ASP A 262 -3.92 8.45 -17.33
N ALA A 263 -4.57 7.53 -16.64
CA ALA A 263 -3.94 6.35 -16.09
C ALA A 263 -4.89 5.13 -16.14
N PRO A 264 -4.36 3.90 -16.26
CA PRO A 264 -5.19 2.68 -16.38
C PRO A 264 -6.18 2.49 -15.23
N PHE A 265 -5.83 2.96 -14.03
CA PHE A 265 -6.65 2.88 -12.84
C PHE A 265 -7.79 3.91 -12.78
N LEU A 266 -7.79 4.98 -13.59
CA LEU A 266 -8.76 6.09 -13.48
C LEU A 266 -10.13 5.83 -14.11
N GLY A 267 -10.23 4.84 -15.00
CA GLY A 267 -11.45 4.59 -15.79
C GLY A 267 -11.79 5.74 -16.76
N ASP A 268 -12.85 5.57 -17.53
CA ASP A 268 -13.27 6.55 -18.55
C ASP A 268 -13.85 7.84 -17.94
N SER A 269 -14.23 7.79 -16.65
CA SER A 269 -14.89 8.87 -15.91
C SER A 269 -14.00 10.10 -15.66
N ASN A 270 -12.70 10.05 -16.00
CA ASN A 270 -11.79 11.20 -15.84
C ASN A 270 -11.74 12.11 -17.10
N ARG A 271 -12.55 11.83 -18.13
CA ARG A 271 -12.57 12.59 -19.39
C ARG A 271 -13.35 13.92 -19.33
N GLU A 272 -14.09 14.21 -18.26
CA GLU A 272 -14.86 15.45 -18.10
C GLU A 272 -14.22 16.41 -17.07
N THR A 273 -13.09 17.04 -17.40
CA THR A 273 -12.74 18.39 -16.91
C THR A 273 -11.57 18.98 -17.72
N SER A 274 -11.64 18.96 -19.05
CA SER A 274 -10.65 19.68 -19.85
C SER A 274 -11.22 20.15 -21.19
N LYS A 275 -12.24 21.03 -21.14
CA LYS A 275 -12.62 21.92 -22.25
C LYS A 275 -13.40 23.14 -21.74
N THR A 276 -12.72 24.18 -21.24
CA THR A 276 -13.10 25.57 -21.53
C THR A 276 -11.93 26.52 -21.29
N GLU A 277 -11.00 26.58 -22.24
CA GLU A 277 -10.21 27.80 -22.46
C GLU A 277 -10.80 28.52 -23.68
N ASN A 278 -11.48 29.64 -23.42
CA ASN A 278 -11.31 30.90 -24.16
C ASN A 278 -12.33 31.91 -23.62
N GLN A 279 -11.86 32.98 -22.99
CA GLN A 279 -11.78 34.29 -23.67
C GLN A 279 -11.10 35.31 -22.75
N MET A 280 -10.01 35.87 -23.28
CA MET A 280 -9.37 37.09 -22.81
C MET A 280 -10.36 38.25 -22.80
N SER A 281 -10.33 39.08 -21.76
CA SER A 281 -10.68 40.48 -21.89
C SER A 281 -9.65 41.34 -21.17
N LYS A 282 -8.88 42.08 -21.97
CA LYS A 282 -7.96 43.14 -21.57
C LYS A 282 -8.77 44.32 -21.03
N VAL A 283 -8.42 44.83 -19.85
CA VAL A 283 -8.33 46.28 -19.61
C VAL A 283 -7.16 46.53 -18.65
N ALA A 284 -6.19 47.29 -19.14
CA ALA A 284 -5.12 47.87 -18.33
C ALA A 284 -5.59 49.20 -17.73
N SER A 285 -5.15 49.52 -16.51
CA SER A 285 -4.91 50.92 -16.15
C SER A 285 -3.86 50.99 -15.05
N ALA A 286 -2.78 51.72 -15.35
CA ALA A 286 -1.69 52.07 -14.44
C ALA A 286 -2.00 53.36 -13.68
N PHE A 287 -1.29 53.56 -12.56
CA PHE A 287 -0.97 54.77 -11.76
C PHE A 287 -0.99 54.32 -10.28
N GLY A 288 -0.06 54.61 -9.39
CA GLY A 288 1.19 55.36 -9.37
C GLY A 288 1.77 55.24 -7.95
N THR A 289 3.09 55.31 -7.85
CA THR A 289 3.95 55.07 -6.68
C THR A 289 3.66 55.96 -5.46
N SER A 290 3.89 55.44 -4.24
CA SER A 290 4.66 56.18 -3.24
C SER A 290 5.33 55.25 -2.21
N THR A 291 6.59 55.57 -1.95
CA THR A 291 7.53 54.99 -0.99
C THR A 291 7.23 55.42 0.44
N ALA A 292 7.38 54.53 1.42
CA ALA A 292 7.78 54.90 2.78
C ALA A 292 8.46 53.70 3.48
N GLU A 293 9.77 53.84 3.70
CA GLU A 293 10.53 53.08 4.68
C GLU A 293 10.11 53.46 6.11
N SER A 294 9.95 52.47 6.99
CA SER A 294 10.48 52.55 8.36
C SER A 294 10.54 51.19 9.04
N ARG A 295 11.78 50.78 9.31
CA ARG A 295 12.31 50.30 10.59
C ARG A 295 11.57 49.15 11.31
N ALA A 296 12.26 48.01 11.26
CA ALA A 296 12.33 46.91 12.23
C ALA A 296 11.69 47.14 13.61
N GLN A 297 10.84 46.18 14.00
CA GLN A 297 10.97 45.56 15.32
C GLN A 297 10.48 44.10 15.28
N ASP A 298 11.44 43.26 15.66
CA ASP A 298 11.41 41.92 16.20
C ASP A 298 10.06 41.35 16.66
N GLY A 299 9.85 40.08 16.30
CA GLY A 299 8.64 39.31 16.58
C GLY A 299 8.63 38.00 15.79
N GLN A 300 9.77 37.32 15.70
CA GLN A 300 9.84 35.99 15.10
C GLN A 300 9.17 34.97 16.01
N SER A 301 7.96 34.58 15.62
CA SER A 301 7.27 33.37 16.05
C SER A 301 8.13 32.14 15.75
N VAL A 302 8.59 31.48 16.80
CA VAL A 302 9.34 30.23 16.76
C VAL A 302 8.33 29.09 16.68
N GLU A 303 7.78 28.77 15.51
CA GLU A 303 7.03 27.51 15.28
C GLU A 303 6.73 27.35 13.78
N ALA A 304 7.71 26.80 13.05
CA ALA A 304 7.61 26.23 11.69
C ALA A 304 9.01 25.86 11.11
N SER A 305 10.12 26.08 11.83
CA SER A 305 11.46 26.00 11.25
C SER A 305 12.26 24.70 11.52
N THR A 306 11.83 23.83 12.44
CA THR A 306 12.70 22.74 12.89
C THR A 306 12.64 21.47 12.04
N ASN A 307 11.50 21.18 11.40
CA ASN A 307 11.36 20.06 10.45
C ASN A 307 12.35 20.13 9.29
N HIS A 308 12.62 21.34 8.78
CA HIS A 308 13.57 21.54 7.69
C HIS A 308 15.03 21.55 8.14
N ALA A 309 15.30 22.00 9.38
CA ALA A 309 16.65 22.03 9.90
C ALA A 309 17.17 20.60 10.07
N PHE A 310 16.45 19.74 10.79
CA PHE A 310 16.92 18.38 11.07
C PHE A 310 17.09 17.53 9.81
N SER A 311 16.12 17.57 8.88
CA SER A 311 16.20 16.82 7.62
C SER A 311 17.41 17.23 6.76
N SER A 312 17.87 18.49 6.86
CA SER A 312 18.98 19.01 6.04
C SER A 312 20.36 18.51 6.46
N TYR A 313 20.57 18.15 7.74
CA TYR A 313 21.89 17.73 8.23
C TYR A 313 21.93 16.27 8.68
N VAL A 314 20.80 15.65 9.06
CA VAL A 314 20.81 14.28 9.58
C VAL A 314 21.30 13.27 8.53
N GLY A 315 21.03 13.50 7.24
CA GLY A 315 21.48 12.60 6.17
C GLY A 315 23.00 12.49 6.01
N GLY A 316 23.77 13.39 6.61
CA GLY A 316 25.24 13.35 6.62
C GLY A 316 25.83 12.55 7.78
N TRP A 317 25.03 12.01 8.69
CA TRP A 317 25.53 11.29 9.87
C TRP A 317 25.74 9.80 9.57
N HIS A 318 26.56 9.16 10.40
CA HIS A 318 26.69 7.71 10.44
C HIS A 318 25.99 7.18 11.69
N CYS A 319 25.37 6.01 11.58
CA CYS A 319 24.58 5.42 12.65
C CYS A 319 24.59 3.89 12.54
N THR A 320 24.09 3.21 13.58
CA THR A 320 23.92 1.76 13.56
C THR A 320 22.53 1.39 13.05
N ASN A 321 22.43 0.37 12.20
CA ASN A 321 21.17 -0.14 11.68
C ASN A 321 20.09 -0.32 12.77
N GLY A 322 18.93 0.30 12.58
CA GLY A 322 17.80 0.28 13.52
C GLY A 322 17.86 1.34 14.63
N GLU A 323 18.92 2.14 14.71
CA GLU A 323 19.02 3.24 15.66
C GLU A 323 18.04 4.38 15.32
N ILE A 324 17.32 4.88 16.33
CA ILE A 324 16.48 6.08 16.21
C ILE A 324 17.33 7.30 16.59
N LEU A 325 17.36 8.29 15.71
CA LEU A 325 18.06 9.56 15.91
C LEU A 325 17.01 10.65 16.13
N CYS A 326 17.05 11.30 17.30
CA CYS A 326 16.13 12.37 17.63
C CYS A 326 16.69 13.73 17.23
N ALA A 327 15.85 14.59 16.65
CA ALA A 327 16.19 16.00 16.50
C ALA A 327 16.45 16.64 17.88
N PRO A 328 17.27 17.71 17.96
CA PRO A 328 17.58 18.37 19.23
C PRO A 328 16.34 18.90 19.99
N ASP A 329 15.29 19.29 19.26
CA ASP A 329 14.01 19.71 19.83
C ASP A 329 13.10 18.53 20.22
N GLY A 330 13.46 17.31 19.82
CA GLY A 330 12.69 16.09 20.00
C GLY A 330 11.39 16.04 19.19
N LEU A 331 11.15 16.99 18.28
CA LEU A 331 9.91 17.10 17.51
C LEU A 331 9.97 16.39 16.17
N SER A 332 11.15 15.94 15.73
CA SER A 332 11.34 15.12 14.54
C SER A 332 12.40 14.05 14.77
N TRP A 333 12.46 13.05 13.88
CA TRP A 333 13.34 11.90 14.06
C TRP A 333 13.79 11.29 12.73
N ALA A 334 14.86 10.50 12.80
CA ALA A 334 15.39 9.70 11.71
C ALA A 334 15.58 8.25 12.18
N MET A 335 15.45 7.28 11.29
CA MET A 335 15.76 5.87 11.55
C MET A 335 16.97 5.48 10.73
N CYS A 336 17.94 4.80 11.34
CA CYS A 336 19.11 4.33 10.63
C CYS A 336 18.81 3.08 9.80
N SER A 337 19.04 3.17 8.49
CA SER A 337 18.90 2.06 7.54
C SER A 337 20.18 1.92 6.72
N ASN A 338 20.78 0.75 6.73
CA ASN A 338 22.06 0.43 6.06
C ASN A 338 23.19 1.45 6.34
N GLY A 339 23.36 1.81 7.61
CA GLY A 339 24.40 2.73 8.08
C GLY A 339 24.16 4.20 7.72
N ARG A 340 22.97 4.52 7.18
CA ARG A 340 22.57 5.89 6.80
C ARG A 340 21.28 6.29 7.50
N PRO A 341 21.21 7.50 8.07
CA PRO A 341 19.97 8.05 8.60
C PRO A 341 18.96 8.31 7.49
N ILE A 342 17.75 7.77 7.65
CA ILE A 342 16.59 8.09 6.83
C ILE A 342 15.68 8.99 7.66
N TYR A 343 15.45 10.22 7.19
CA TYR A 343 14.56 11.15 7.88
C TYR A 343 13.12 10.63 7.87
N MET A 344 12.49 10.61 9.04
CA MET A 344 11.17 10.02 9.28
C MET A 344 10.06 11.07 9.37
N GLY A 345 10.42 12.35 9.54
CA GLY A 345 9.45 13.42 9.76
C GLY A 345 9.29 13.76 11.23
N ALA A 346 8.19 14.43 11.54
CA ALA A 346 7.83 14.86 12.89
C ALA A 346 7.58 13.68 13.85
N VAL A 347 7.46 13.96 15.14
CA VAL A 347 6.98 12.99 16.12
C VAL A 347 5.46 13.10 16.22
N ALA A 348 4.77 12.00 16.53
CA ALA A 348 3.32 11.99 16.69
C ALA A 348 2.87 13.00 17.77
N ALA A 349 1.67 13.56 17.61
CA ALA A 349 1.12 14.53 18.56
C ALA A 349 1.08 13.96 19.99
N GLY A 350 1.56 14.74 20.96
CA GLY A 350 1.65 14.31 22.36
C GLY A 350 2.86 13.41 22.68
N MET A 351 3.76 13.17 21.73
CA MET A 351 5.02 12.45 21.93
C MET A 351 6.23 13.34 21.66
N VAL A 352 7.39 12.95 22.17
CA VAL A 352 8.71 13.54 21.92
C VAL A 352 9.73 12.42 21.70
N CYS A 353 10.65 12.59 20.75
CA CYS A 353 11.79 11.69 20.57
C CYS A 353 12.90 12.12 21.55
N ARG A 354 13.29 11.25 22.47
CA ARG A 354 14.42 11.49 23.39
C ARG A 354 15.27 10.25 23.51
N MET A 355 16.60 10.42 23.42
CA MET A 355 17.58 9.34 23.59
C MET A 355 17.30 8.11 22.72
N GLY A 356 16.82 8.30 21.49
CA GLY A 356 16.48 7.21 20.58
C GLY A 356 15.16 6.50 20.88
N HIS A 357 14.27 7.10 21.67
CA HIS A 357 12.97 6.52 22.00
C HIS A 357 11.85 7.55 21.85
N MET A 358 10.68 7.07 21.39
CA MET A 358 9.44 7.85 21.40
C MET A 358 8.78 7.74 22.77
N VAL A 359 8.64 8.86 23.47
CA VAL A 359 8.04 8.94 24.80
C VAL A 359 6.91 9.98 24.82
N ALA A 360 5.96 9.86 25.74
CA ALA A 360 4.92 10.89 25.90
C ALA A 360 5.55 12.23 26.30
N ALA A 361 5.07 13.33 25.70
CA ALA A 361 5.57 14.69 25.97
C ALA A 361 5.27 15.15 27.41
N HIS A 362 4.24 14.57 28.04
CA HIS A 362 3.85 14.81 29.42
C HIS A 362 3.85 13.49 30.19
N GLY A 363 5.01 13.12 30.74
CA GLY A 363 5.18 11.86 31.45
C GLY A 363 6.59 11.69 32.00
N TRP A 364 6.97 12.58 32.92
CA TRP A 364 7.94 12.32 33.99
C TRP A 364 7.34 12.81 35.30
#